data_AF-A0A9P6ZUJ7-F1
#
_entry.id   AF-A0A9P6ZUJ7-F1
#
_cell.length_a   1.000
_cell.length_b   1.000
_cell.length_c   1.000
_cell.angle_alpha   90.00
_cell.angle_beta   90.00
_cell.angle_gamma   90.00
#
_symmetry.space_group_name_H-M   'P 1'
#
loop_
_entity.id
_entity.type
_entity.pdbx_description
1 polymer ?
#
loop_
_entity_poly.entity_id
_entity_poly.type
_entity_poly.pdbx_seq_one_letter_code
_entity_poly.pdbx_strand_id
1 'polypeptide(L)'
;MGEVLEISSSSDEGPVVPKAPGKDGSSWQRENSKLKQMNEHLERQVAGQRIQLDNSKKRLEEQSQELVAQSQEINAHHKEIQLQQEKLAALEARGTSELSIDTIKLDDMLSCDICAHLMYSPYLLLDCGHCYCEGCLKGWFNETLTRHIRAHPAYNMYRKPVPRDFPQILNTIGPYVSHPIQMQLQAVYNNSRQQQPEYTCPGCRKEVTGKPVVNFVVKDMVSIVGSVLGRPDTRPESSNIRGQQAGPFDCFFPR
;
A
#
# COMPACT_ATOMS: atom_id res chain seq x y z
N MET A 1 -73.50 -6.09 -33.43
CA MET A 1 -73.21 -7.54 -33.43
C MET A 1 -73.32 -7.98 -31.97
N GLY A 2 -74.46 -8.37 -31.42
CA GLY A 2 -75.61 -9.03 -32.03
C GLY A 2 -75.39 -10.54 -32.02
N GLU A 3 -75.58 -11.18 -30.86
CA GLU A 3 -76.00 -12.58 -30.77
C GLU A 3 -76.62 -12.82 -29.39
N VAL A 4 -77.95 -12.63 -29.38
CA VAL A 4 -78.87 -13.07 -28.35
C VAL A 4 -79.29 -14.48 -28.76
N LEU A 5 -79.01 -15.49 -27.94
CA LEU A 5 -79.52 -16.84 -28.15
C LEU A 5 -80.79 -17.01 -27.31
N GLU A 6 -81.92 -16.80 -28.00
CA GLU A 6 -83.22 -17.32 -27.63
C GLU A 6 -83.21 -18.85 -27.76
N ILE A 7 -83.65 -19.55 -26.72
CA ILE A 7 -84.19 -20.91 -26.89
C ILE A 7 -85.52 -21.01 -26.15
N SER A 8 -86.51 -21.39 -26.95
CA SER A 8 -87.95 -21.44 -26.76
C SER A 8 -88.47 -22.32 -25.62
N SER A 9 -89.61 -21.88 -25.12
CA SER A 9 -90.67 -22.65 -24.44
C SER A 9 -91.15 -23.84 -25.28
N SER A 10 -91.31 -25.02 -24.67
CA SER A 10 -92.16 -26.11 -25.18
C SER A 10 -92.94 -26.77 -24.04
N SER A 11 -94.25 -26.85 -24.24
CA SER A 11 -95.30 -27.28 -23.32
C SER A 11 -95.28 -28.76 -22.92
N ASP A 12 -95.68 -28.99 -21.67
CA ASP A 12 -96.71 -29.92 -21.19
C ASP A 12 -96.83 -31.31 -21.84
N GLU A 13 -96.28 -32.33 -21.18
CA GLU A 13 -96.74 -33.72 -21.22
C GLU A 13 -96.44 -34.35 -19.83
N GLY A 14 -97.46 -34.47 -18.98
CA GLY A 14 -97.47 -35.49 -17.93
C GLY A 14 -98.38 -36.66 -18.36
N PRO A 15 -98.41 -37.82 -17.69
CA PRO A 15 -97.61 -38.25 -16.54
C PRO A 15 -97.13 -39.73 -16.63
N VAL A 16 -96.01 -40.07 -15.99
CA VAL A 16 -95.86 -41.41 -15.36
C VAL A 16 -95.10 -41.24 -14.05
N VAL A 17 -95.85 -41.11 -12.95
CA VAL A 17 -95.31 -41.21 -11.60
C VAL A 17 -94.83 -42.65 -11.40
N PRO A 18 -93.54 -42.90 -11.15
CA PRO A 18 -93.09 -44.23 -10.76
C PRO A 18 -93.75 -44.59 -9.43
N LYS A 19 -94.42 -45.74 -9.39
CA LYS A 19 -94.95 -46.35 -8.16
C LYS A 19 -93.88 -46.30 -7.07
N ALA A 20 -94.23 -45.66 -5.95
CA ALA A 20 -93.42 -45.65 -4.75
C ALA A 20 -93.08 -47.09 -4.33
N PRO A 21 -91.80 -47.47 -4.16
CA PRO A 21 -91.48 -48.70 -3.47
C PRO A 21 -91.85 -48.53 -2.00
N GLY A 22 -92.40 -49.60 -1.43
CA GLY A 22 -92.86 -49.67 -0.06
C GLY A 22 -91.81 -49.19 0.94
N LYS A 23 -92.32 -48.54 1.99
CA LYS A 23 -91.56 -48.08 3.16
C LYS A 23 -90.96 -49.27 3.91
N ASP A 24 -89.67 -49.53 3.70
CA ASP A 24 -88.81 -50.07 4.75
C ASP A 24 -88.27 -48.88 5.54
N GLY A 25 -89.03 -48.44 6.55
CA GLY A 25 -88.64 -47.33 7.44
C GLY A 25 -87.25 -47.53 8.06
N SER A 26 -86.87 -48.78 8.30
CA SER A 26 -85.57 -49.18 8.86
C SER A 26 -84.38 -48.95 7.92
N SER A 27 -84.57 -49.03 6.60
CA SER A 27 -83.52 -48.83 5.59
C SER A 27 -83.19 -47.34 5.43
N TRP A 28 -84.23 -46.51 5.28
CA TRP A 28 -84.10 -45.06 5.18
C TRP A 28 -83.52 -44.43 6.46
N GLN A 29 -83.88 -44.96 7.62
CA GLN A 29 -83.30 -44.54 8.91
C GLN A 29 -81.81 -44.86 9.02
N ARG A 30 -81.36 -46.01 8.50
CA ARG A 30 -79.92 -46.37 8.48
C ARG A 30 -79.12 -45.49 7.51
N GLU A 31 -79.67 -45.22 6.33
CA GLU A 31 -79.05 -44.34 5.32
C GLU A 31 -78.88 -42.91 5.86
N ASN A 32 -79.92 -42.37 6.49
CA ASN A 32 -79.90 -41.03 7.07
C ASN A 32 -78.93 -40.94 8.26
N SER A 33 -78.81 -42.01 9.06
CA SER A 33 -77.81 -42.09 10.14
C SER A 33 -76.37 -42.11 9.60
N LYS A 34 -76.12 -42.83 8.48
CA LYS A 34 -74.82 -42.82 7.79
C LYS A 34 -74.48 -41.45 7.21
N LEU A 35 -75.43 -40.80 6.54
CA LEU A 35 -75.26 -39.44 6.00
C LEU A 35 -74.96 -38.43 7.10
N LYS A 36 -75.63 -38.54 8.26
CA LYS A 36 -75.36 -37.69 9.42
C LYS A 36 -73.93 -37.87 9.96
N GLN A 37 -73.49 -39.12 10.11
CA GLN A 37 -72.10 -39.42 10.53
C GLN A 37 -71.06 -38.90 9.52
N MET A 38 -71.37 -38.99 8.23
CA MET A 38 -70.51 -38.51 7.15
C MET A 38 -70.45 -36.98 7.09
N ASN A 39 -71.57 -36.28 7.28
CA ASN A 39 -71.59 -34.83 7.42
C ASN A 39 -70.81 -34.36 8.65
N GLU A 40 -71.00 -35.00 9.81
CA GLU A 40 -70.22 -34.69 11.01
C GLU A 40 -68.71 -34.93 10.79
N HIS A 41 -68.32 -35.89 9.95
CA HIS A 41 -66.93 -36.12 9.57
C HIS A 41 -66.39 -35.04 8.63
N LEU A 42 -67.15 -34.68 7.59
CA LEU A 42 -66.79 -33.62 6.65
C LEU A 42 -66.70 -32.26 7.35
N GLU A 43 -67.61 -31.94 8.27
CA GLU A 43 -67.56 -30.73 9.08
C GLU A 43 -66.29 -30.66 9.93
N ARG A 44 -65.89 -31.78 10.54
CA ARG A 44 -64.61 -31.88 11.26
C ARG A 44 -63.41 -31.68 10.34
N GLN A 45 -63.45 -32.24 9.13
CA GLN A 45 -62.39 -32.11 8.15
C GLN A 45 -62.25 -30.67 7.64
N VAL A 46 -63.38 -30.01 7.32
CA VAL A 46 -63.43 -28.59 6.91
C VAL A 46 -62.97 -27.68 8.05
N ALA A 47 -63.38 -27.93 9.29
CA ALA A 47 -62.91 -27.18 10.45
C ALA A 47 -61.38 -27.31 10.63
N GLY A 48 -60.84 -28.53 10.47
CA GLY A 48 -59.40 -28.78 10.52
C GLY A 48 -58.63 -28.05 9.41
N GLN A 49 -59.13 -28.10 8.17
CA GLN A 49 -58.54 -27.36 7.04
C GLN A 49 -58.59 -25.84 7.24
N ARG A 50 -59.69 -25.32 7.80
CA ARG A 50 -59.83 -23.89 8.09
C ARG A 50 -58.80 -23.41 9.12
N ILE A 51 -58.56 -24.20 10.17
CA ILE A 51 -57.51 -23.92 11.17
C ILE A 51 -56.12 -23.97 10.53
N GLN A 52 -55.86 -24.93 9.63
CA GLN A 52 -54.59 -25.00 8.90
C GLN A 52 -54.37 -23.78 7.99
N LEU A 53 -55.40 -23.32 7.29
CA LEU A 53 -55.35 -22.12 6.46
C LEU A 53 -55.11 -20.86 7.30
N ASP A 54 -55.75 -20.74 8.46
CA ASP A 54 -55.55 -19.59 9.35
C ASP A 54 -54.12 -19.56 9.92
N ASN A 55 -53.60 -20.71 10.35
CA ASN A 55 -52.23 -20.84 10.83
C ASN A 55 -51.18 -20.56 9.73
N SER A 56 -51.41 -21.04 8.51
CA SER A 56 -50.51 -20.79 7.37
C SER A 56 -50.54 -19.33 6.92
N LYS A 57 -51.72 -18.71 6.91
CA LYS A 57 -51.86 -17.27 6.65
C LYS A 57 -51.11 -16.45 7.69
N LYS A 58 -51.29 -16.74 8.98
CA LYS A 58 -50.58 -16.04 10.06
C LYS A 58 -49.06 -16.16 9.91
N ARG A 59 -48.55 -17.35 9.59
CA ARG A 59 -47.12 -17.58 9.34
C ARG A 59 -46.61 -16.77 8.13
N LEU A 60 -47.38 -16.71 7.03
CA LEU A 60 -47.02 -15.91 5.87
C LEU A 60 -47.01 -14.41 6.18
N GLU A 61 -47.93 -13.94 7.00
CA GLU A 61 -48.00 -12.53 7.43
C GLU A 61 -46.76 -12.15 8.27
N GLU A 62 -46.37 -13.02 9.20
CA GLU A 62 -45.14 -12.87 10.01
C GLU A 62 -43.89 -12.84 9.13
N GLN A 63 -43.76 -13.78 8.19
CA GLN A 63 -42.64 -13.81 7.24
C GLN A 63 -42.62 -12.57 6.33
N SER A 64 -43.79 -12.10 5.89
CA SER A 64 -43.88 -10.88 5.09
C SER A 64 -43.43 -9.65 5.86
N GLN A 65 -43.78 -9.54 7.14
CA GLN A 65 -43.34 -8.44 7.99
C GLN A 65 -41.83 -8.48 8.23
N GLU A 66 -41.27 -9.67 8.45
CA GLU A 66 -39.82 -9.85 8.62
C GLU A 66 -39.04 -9.48 7.35
N LEU A 67 -39.50 -9.91 6.17
CA LEU A 67 -38.88 -9.54 4.89
C LEU A 67 -38.91 -8.03 4.65
N VAL A 68 -40.00 -7.36 5.02
CA VAL A 68 -40.11 -5.90 4.92
C VAL A 68 -39.12 -5.22 5.85
N ALA A 69 -38.97 -5.70 7.09
CA ALA A 69 -37.99 -5.16 8.04
C ALA A 69 -36.55 -5.33 7.52
N GLN A 70 -36.21 -6.52 7.02
CA GLN A 70 -34.88 -6.79 6.43
C GLN A 70 -34.62 -5.92 5.21
N SER A 71 -35.61 -5.72 4.33
CA SER A 71 -35.48 -4.83 3.18
C SER A 71 -35.20 -3.38 3.58
N GLN A 72 -35.86 -2.90 4.63
CA GLN A 72 -35.61 -1.55 5.17
C GLN A 72 -34.19 -1.41 5.73
N GLU A 73 -33.70 -2.43 6.43
CA GLU A 73 -32.34 -2.45 6.98
C GLU A 73 -31.28 -2.48 5.87
N ILE A 74 -31.44 -3.34 4.86
CA ILE A 74 -30.56 -3.38 3.68
C ILE A 74 -30.53 -2.02 2.98
N ASN A 75 -31.69 -1.37 2.80
CA ASN A 75 -31.76 -0.06 2.18
C ASN A 75 -31.05 1.03 3.01
N ALA A 76 -31.10 0.95 4.34
CA ALA A 76 -30.36 1.85 5.22
C ALA A 76 -28.85 1.64 5.09
N HIS A 77 -28.38 0.40 5.11
CA HIS A 77 -26.97 0.07 4.89
C HIS A 77 -26.47 0.51 3.50
N HIS A 78 -27.30 0.34 2.46
CA HIS A 78 -26.94 0.74 1.11
C HIS A 78 -26.70 2.25 1.00
N LYS A 79 -27.55 3.06 1.66
CA LYS A 79 -27.37 4.52 1.75
C LYS A 79 -26.09 4.90 2.48
N GLU A 80 -25.76 4.20 3.57
CA GLU A 80 -24.51 4.44 4.31
C GLU A 80 -23.28 4.10 3.47
N ILE A 81 -23.29 2.94 2.79
CA ILE A 81 -22.19 2.54 1.88
C ILE A 81 -22.04 3.57 0.76
N GLN A 82 -23.14 4.04 0.17
CA GLN A 82 -23.11 5.05 -0.88
C GLN A 82 -22.50 6.36 -0.39
N LEU A 83 -22.87 6.82 0.81
CA LEU A 83 -22.29 8.01 1.44
C LEU A 83 -20.78 7.84 1.71
N GLN A 84 -20.36 6.64 2.14
CA GLN A 84 -18.95 6.33 2.35
C GLN A 84 -18.16 6.30 1.04
N GLN A 85 -18.74 5.73 -0.03
CA GLN A 85 -18.14 5.74 -1.36
C GLN A 85 -17.96 7.17 -1.90
N GLU A 86 -18.96 8.03 -1.74
CA GLU A 86 -18.85 9.45 -2.11
C GLU A 86 -17.76 10.19 -1.32
N LYS A 87 -17.66 9.93 -0.01
CA LYS A 87 -16.58 10.48 0.83
C LYS A 87 -15.19 10.02 0.37
N LEU A 88 -15.03 8.73 0.07
CA LEU A 88 -13.78 8.18 -0.46
C LEU A 88 -13.44 8.80 -1.82
N ALA A 89 -14.39 8.86 -2.75
CA ALA A 89 -14.20 9.48 -4.05
C ALA A 89 -13.82 10.97 -3.94
N ALA A 90 -14.42 11.71 -2.98
CA ALA A 90 -14.08 13.11 -2.74
C ALA A 90 -12.68 13.29 -2.14
N LEU A 91 -12.23 12.37 -1.28
CA LEU A 91 -10.86 12.36 -0.75
C LEU A 91 -9.84 11.98 -1.83
N GLU A 92 -10.14 10.99 -2.66
CA GLU A 92 -9.29 10.57 -3.78
C GLU A 92 -9.16 11.68 -4.83
N ALA A 93 -10.26 12.37 -5.17
CA ALA A 93 -10.24 13.51 -6.10
C ALA A 93 -9.40 14.69 -5.55
N ARG A 94 -9.39 14.90 -4.23
CA ARG A 94 -8.51 15.89 -3.58
C ARG A 94 -7.06 15.43 -3.49
N GLY A 95 -6.81 14.14 -3.33
CA GLY A 95 -5.45 13.57 -3.23
C GLY A 95 -4.75 13.37 -4.57
N THR A 96 -5.49 13.22 -5.67
CA THR A 96 -4.92 12.91 -7.00
C THR A 96 -4.60 14.14 -7.85
N SER A 97 -5.15 15.31 -7.53
CA SER A 97 -5.06 16.50 -8.41
C SER A 97 -3.88 17.45 -8.14
N GLU A 98 -3.20 17.39 -6.98
CA GLU A 98 -2.18 18.42 -6.66
C GLU A 98 -0.74 17.91 -6.52
N LEU A 99 -0.49 16.59 -6.45
CA LEU A 99 0.88 16.07 -6.30
C LEU A 99 1.07 14.72 -7.01
N SER A 100 0.85 14.65 -8.32
CA SER A 100 1.35 13.52 -9.11
C SER A 100 2.88 13.63 -9.22
N ILE A 101 3.58 13.25 -8.17
CA ILE A 101 5.05 13.12 -8.20
C ILE A 101 5.35 12.00 -9.19
N ASP A 102 6.01 12.36 -10.28
CA ASP A 102 6.51 11.42 -11.27
C ASP A 102 7.58 10.54 -10.61
N THR A 103 7.14 9.38 -10.12
CA THR A 103 7.98 8.45 -9.35
C THR A 103 9.12 7.89 -10.18
N ILE A 104 9.01 7.88 -11.51
CA ILE A 104 10.07 7.46 -12.43
C ILE A 104 11.19 8.49 -12.43
N LYS A 105 10.85 9.78 -12.62
CA LYS A 105 11.86 10.85 -12.54
C LYS A 105 12.55 10.91 -11.18
N LEU A 106 11.80 10.62 -10.12
CA LEU A 106 12.35 10.62 -8.77
C LEU A 106 13.26 9.40 -8.53
N ASP A 107 12.96 8.23 -9.12
CA ASP A 107 13.86 7.06 -9.14
C ASP A 107 15.19 7.40 -9.82
N ASP A 108 15.14 8.11 -10.96
CA ASP A 108 16.34 8.54 -11.70
C ASP A 108 17.17 9.56 -10.90
N MET A 109 16.54 10.58 -10.30
CA MET A 109 17.24 11.61 -9.51
C MET A 109 17.87 11.07 -8.22
N LEU A 110 17.32 10.00 -7.65
CA LEU A 110 17.79 9.39 -6.41
C LEU A 110 18.71 8.19 -6.65
N SER A 111 18.98 7.87 -7.91
CA SER A 111 19.89 6.81 -8.31
C SER A 111 21.34 7.28 -8.31
N CYS A 112 22.24 6.37 -7.95
CA CYS A 112 23.68 6.60 -7.98
C CYS A 112 24.20 6.62 -9.42
N ASP A 113 24.95 7.63 -9.85
CA ASP A 113 25.53 7.67 -11.21
C ASP A 113 26.52 6.53 -11.51
N ILE A 114 26.98 5.82 -10.48
CA ILE A 114 27.96 4.71 -10.64
C ILE A 114 27.25 3.37 -10.82
N CYS A 115 26.25 3.05 -9.99
CA CYS A 115 25.57 1.76 -10.02
C CYS A 115 24.14 1.81 -10.58
N ALA A 116 23.63 3.00 -10.90
CA ALA A 116 22.26 3.21 -11.37
C ALA A 116 21.17 2.60 -10.47
N HIS A 117 21.43 2.58 -9.15
CA HIS A 117 20.49 2.09 -8.14
C HIS A 117 20.20 3.19 -7.12
N LEU A 118 19.00 3.15 -6.53
CA LEU A 118 18.59 4.01 -5.43
C LEU A 118 19.63 4.06 -4.31
N MET A 119 20.00 5.27 -3.90
CA MET A 119 21.07 5.52 -2.95
C MET A 119 20.61 5.37 -1.49
N TYR A 120 20.39 4.14 -1.02
CA TYR A 120 19.97 3.92 0.37
C TYR A 120 21.04 4.28 1.42
N SER A 121 22.33 4.32 1.06
CA SER A 121 23.40 4.88 1.91
C SER A 121 24.13 5.99 1.14
N PRO A 122 23.50 7.18 1.03
CA PRO A 122 24.00 8.28 0.21
C PRO A 122 25.06 9.09 0.97
N TYR A 123 26.20 9.31 0.35
CA TYR A 123 27.29 10.14 0.85
C TYR A 123 27.56 11.31 -0.08
N LEU A 124 27.61 12.51 0.49
CA LEU A 124 27.85 13.79 -0.16
C LEU A 124 29.35 14.14 -0.13
N LEU A 125 29.88 14.55 -1.27
CA LEU A 125 31.22 15.14 -1.39
C LEU A 125 31.17 16.64 -1.15
N LEU A 126 31.73 17.12 -0.04
CA LEU A 126 31.63 18.52 0.39
C LEU A 126 32.23 19.52 -0.62
N ASP A 127 33.27 19.14 -1.34
CA ASP A 127 33.95 20.03 -2.29
C ASP A 127 33.12 20.31 -3.56
N CYS A 128 32.19 19.43 -3.94
CA CYS A 128 31.43 19.55 -5.19
C CYS A 128 29.92 19.31 -5.11
N GLY A 129 29.41 18.76 -4.00
CA GLY A 129 27.99 18.47 -3.82
C GLY A 129 27.47 17.19 -4.50
N HIS A 130 28.31 16.43 -5.22
CA HIS A 130 27.86 15.15 -5.79
C HIS A 130 27.63 14.10 -4.70
N CYS A 131 26.66 13.23 -4.93
CA CYS A 131 26.21 12.22 -3.98
C CYS A 131 26.28 10.82 -4.60
N TYR A 132 26.77 9.85 -3.84
CA TYR A 132 26.93 8.46 -4.27
C TYR A 132 26.62 7.48 -3.15
N CYS A 133 26.33 6.22 -3.49
CA CYS A 133 26.28 5.14 -2.52
C CYS A 133 27.64 4.96 -1.80
N GLU A 134 27.61 4.65 -0.51
CA GLU A 134 28.78 4.33 0.31
C GLU A 134 29.74 3.36 -0.38
N GLY A 135 29.21 2.23 -0.89
CA GLY A 135 30.02 1.19 -1.53
C GLY A 135 30.68 1.67 -2.83
N CYS A 136 29.96 2.44 -3.65
CA CYS A 136 30.49 2.99 -4.89
C CYS A 136 31.63 3.98 -4.62
N LEU A 137 31.43 4.86 -3.64
CA LEU A 137 32.43 5.85 -3.28
C LEU A 137 33.66 5.23 -2.61
N LYS A 138 33.47 4.23 -1.74
CA LYS A 138 34.56 3.42 -1.18
C LYS A 138 35.36 2.72 -2.28
N GLY A 139 34.69 2.11 -3.25
CA GLY A 139 35.34 1.46 -4.39
C GLY A 139 36.24 2.43 -5.16
N TRP A 140 35.73 3.63 -5.44
CA TRP A 140 36.48 4.68 -6.13
C TRP A 140 37.74 5.13 -5.37
N PHE A 141 37.63 5.36 -4.06
CA PHE A 141 38.77 5.75 -3.23
C PHE A 141 39.76 4.61 -3.02
N ASN A 142 39.29 3.37 -2.86
CA ASN A 142 40.16 2.19 -2.77
C ASN A 142 41.01 1.99 -4.02
N GLU A 143 40.43 2.17 -5.21
CA GLU A 143 41.16 2.09 -6.47
C GLU A 143 42.24 3.18 -6.56
N THR A 144 41.90 4.41 -6.14
CA THR A 144 42.86 5.53 -6.08
C THR A 144 44.00 5.23 -5.11
N LEU A 145 43.69 4.76 -3.91
CA LEU A 145 44.66 4.39 -2.89
C LEU A 145 45.55 3.24 -3.34
N THR A 146 44.97 2.22 -3.97
CA THR A 146 45.72 1.05 -4.49
C THR A 146 46.73 1.48 -5.55
N ARG A 147 46.33 2.34 -6.48
CA ARG A 147 47.23 2.92 -7.49
C ARG A 147 48.34 3.75 -6.84
N HIS A 148 47.98 4.55 -5.83
CA HIS A 148 48.93 5.38 -5.10
C HIS A 148 50.01 4.56 -4.40
N ILE A 149 49.61 3.52 -3.66
CA ILE A 149 50.53 2.61 -2.94
C ILE A 149 51.51 1.93 -3.90
N ARG A 150 51.03 1.51 -5.07
CA ARG A 150 51.89 0.90 -6.11
C ARG A 150 52.94 1.89 -6.65
N ALA A 151 52.55 3.15 -6.86
CA ALA A 151 53.45 4.19 -7.34
C ALA A 151 54.40 4.71 -6.25
N HIS A 152 54.01 4.60 -4.97
CA HIS A 152 54.75 5.14 -3.83
C HIS A 152 54.96 4.06 -2.77
N PRO A 153 55.95 3.15 -2.92
CA PRO A 153 56.19 2.07 -1.95
C PRO A 153 56.53 2.55 -0.53
N ALA A 154 57.03 3.77 -0.38
CA ALA A 154 57.32 4.40 0.91
C ALA A 154 56.10 5.10 1.55
N TYR A 155 54.94 5.07 0.89
CA TYR A 155 53.72 5.67 1.42
C TYR A 155 53.27 4.97 2.71
N ASN A 156 52.99 5.76 3.73
CA ASN A 156 52.49 5.29 5.02
C ASN A 156 51.16 5.98 5.33
N MET A 157 50.07 5.22 5.36
CA MET A 157 48.72 5.72 5.64
C MET A 157 48.55 6.32 7.04
N TYR A 158 49.44 5.98 7.98
CA TYR A 158 49.42 6.49 9.35
C TYR A 158 50.24 7.77 9.52
N ARG A 159 50.93 8.23 8.47
CA ARG A 159 51.67 9.49 8.51
C ARG A 159 50.67 10.65 8.51
N LYS A 160 50.68 11.44 9.58
CA LYS A 160 49.83 12.64 9.67
C LYS A 160 50.15 13.60 8.51
N PRO A 161 49.16 13.96 7.68
CA PRO A 161 49.37 14.89 6.60
C PRO A 161 49.66 16.29 7.15
N VAL A 162 50.45 17.07 6.43
CA VAL A 162 50.60 18.51 6.73
C VAL A 162 49.25 19.19 6.47
N PRO A 163 48.73 20.01 7.39
CA PRO A 163 47.45 20.70 7.23
C PRO A 163 47.36 21.50 5.91
N ARG A 164 46.17 21.52 5.29
CA ARG A 164 45.97 22.19 3.98
C ARG A 164 46.11 23.70 4.05
N ASP A 165 45.85 24.29 5.22
CA ASP A 165 46.00 25.71 5.55
C ASP A 165 47.46 26.11 5.88
N PHE A 166 48.40 25.16 5.82
CA PHE A 166 49.82 25.43 6.07
C PHE A 166 50.40 26.55 5.18
N PRO A 167 50.08 26.69 3.88
CA PRO A 167 50.55 27.82 3.08
C PRO A 167 50.08 29.18 3.63
N GLN A 168 48.84 29.27 4.12
CA GLN A 168 48.27 30.47 4.73
C GLN A 168 48.96 30.79 6.06
N ILE A 169 49.22 29.75 6.88
CA ILE A 169 49.99 29.88 8.12
C ILE A 169 51.41 30.37 7.80
N LEU A 170 52.08 29.75 6.83
CA LEU A 170 53.45 30.09 6.42
C LEU A 170 53.55 31.54 5.91
N ASN A 171 52.55 32.00 5.17
CA ASN A 171 52.45 33.40 4.74
C ASN A 171 52.25 34.36 5.92
N THR A 172 51.45 33.97 6.91
CA THR A 172 51.17 34.78 8.11
C THR A 172 52.42 34.96 8.98
N ILE A 173 53.21 33.89 9.16
CA ILE A 173 54.46 33.93 9.92
C ILE A 173 55.66 34.39 9.09
N GLY A 174 55.49 34.54 7.77
CA GLY A 174 56.54 34.90 6.82
C GLY A 174 57.41 36.09 7.23
N PRO A 175 56.85 37.20 7.76
CA PRO A 175 57.66 38.33 8.23
C PRO A 175 58.60 38.02 9.40
N TYR A 176 58.34 36.94 10.14
CA TYR A 176 59.10 36.52 11.32
C TYR A 176 60.05 35.34 11.02
N VAL A 177 60.05 34.83 9.79
CA VAL A 177 60.84 33.65 9.38
C VAL A 177 61.77 34.07 8.24
N SER A 178 63.04 33.62 8.27
CA SER A 178 63.97 33.97 7.21
C SER A 178 63.57 33.33 5.87
N HIS A 179 63.84 34.04 4.77
CA HIS A 179 63.44 33.59 3.43
C HIS A 179 63.93 32.17 3.07
N PRO A 180 65.18 31.75 3.40
CA PRO A 180 65.62 30.37 3.16
C PRO A 180 64.77 29.32 3.91
N ILE A 181 64.39 29.62 5.16
CA ILE A 181 63.55 28.73 5.96
C ILE A 181 62.14 28.66 5.37
N GLN A 182 61.59 29.79 4.93
CA GLN A 182 60.28 29.83 4.27
C GLN A 182 60.26 28.96 3.00
N MET A 183 61.29 29.07 2.16
CA MET A 183 61.42 28.22 0.96
C MET A 183 61.54 26.74 1.31
N GLN A 184 62.29 26.39 2.35
CA GLN A 184 62.44 25.00 2.79
C GLN A 184 61.13 24.44 3.34
N LEU A 185 60.38 25.21 4.12
CA LEU A 185 59.06 24.82 4.63
C LEU A 185 58.05 24.63 3.50
N GLN A 186 58.04 25.52 2.50
CA GLN A 186 57.20 25.38 1.31
C GLN A 186 57.56 24.11 0.52
N ALA A 187 58.84 23.81 0.34
CA ALA A 187 59.29 22.61 -0.35
C ALA A 187 58.87 21.32 0.39
N VAL A 188 58.99 21.30 1.72
CA VAL A 188 58.54 20.16 2.56
C VAL A 188 57.02 19.97 2.45
N TYR A 189 56.24 21.05 2.48
CA TYR A 189 54.79 21.00 2.28
C TYR A 189 54.43 20.41 0.91
N ASN A 190 55.03 20.93 -0.17
CA ASN A 190 54.77 20.48 -1.53
C ASN A 190 55.09 18.99 -1.71
N ASN A 191 56.25 18.54 -1.20
CA ASN A 191 56.62 17.13 -1.23
C ASN A 191 55.62 16.29 -0.42
N SER A 192 55.24 16.74 0.78
CA SER A 192 54.25 16.02 1.58
C SER A 192 52.89 15.91 0.89
N ARG A 193 52.47 16.89 0.06
CA ARG A 193 51.25 16.82 -0.73
C ARG A 193 51.36 15.79 -1.86
N GLN A 194 52.50 15.75 -2.56
CA GLN A 194 52.76 14.76 -3.62
C GLN A 194 52.76 13.32 -3.11
N GLN A 195 53.15 13.10 -1.86
CA GLN A 195 53.15 11.77 -1.24
C GLN A 195 51.76 11.29 -0.80
N GLN A 196 50.70 12.10 -0.94
CA GLN A 196 49.34 11.74 -0.53
C GLN A 196 48.49 11.34 -1.73
N PRO A 197 47.57 10.37 -1.58
CA PRO A 197 46.61 10.02 -2.62
C PRO A 197 45.67 11.19 -2.89
N GLU A 198 45.48 11.51 -4.17
CA GLU A 198 44.54 12.54 -4.62
C GLU A 198 43.18 11.91 -4.93
N TYR A 199 42.29 11.91 -3.93
CA TYR A 199 40.92 11.46 -4.13
C TYR A 199 40.13 12.49 -4.94
N THR A 200 39.31 12.02 -5.87
CA THR A 200 38.53 12.88 -6.76
C THR A 200 37.07 12.45 -6.81
N CYS A 201 36.19 13.38 -7.18
CA CYS A 201 34.79 13.06 -7.46
C CYS A 201 34.67 12.17 -8.72
N PRO A 202 33.92 11.06 -8.68
CA PRO A 202 33.67 10.21 -9.85
C PRO A 202 33.05 10.96 -11.04
N GLY A 203 32.11 11.87 -10.79
CA GLY A 203 31.41 12.64 -11.82
C GLY A 203 32.23 13.82 -12.36
N CYS A 204 32.55 14.79 -11.50
CA CYS A 204 33.19 16.04 -11.94
C CYS A 204 34.71 16.10 -11.77
N ARG A 205 35.35 15.05 -11.24
CA ARG A 205 36.81 14.94 -11.04
C ARG A 205 37.43 15.96 -10.09
N LYS A 206 36.64 16.84 -9.44
CA LYS A 206 37.14 17.76 -8.41
C LYS A 206 37.84 16.99 -7.29
N GLU A 207 38.97 17.51 -6.81
CA GLU A 207 39.68 16.98 -5.63
C GLU A 207 38.72 16.94 -4.43
N VAL A 208 38.67 15.81 -3.75
CA VAL A 208 37.94 15.62 -2.50
C VAL A 208 38.92 15.81 -1.36
N THR A 209 38.72 16.85 -0.58
CA THR A 209 39.65 17.27 0.47
C THR A 209 39.22 16.83 1.86
N GLY A 210 37.92 16.65 2.05
CA GLY A 210 37.30 16.26 3.31
C GLY A 210 36.58 14.92 3.24
N LYS A 211 36.26 14.38 4.41
CA LYS A 211 35.47 13.15 4.54
C LYS A 211 34.08 13.32 3.92
N PRO A 212 33.61 12.37 3.10
CA PRO A 212 32.22 12.34 2.69
C PRO A 212 31.30 12.25 3.90
N VAL A 213 30.16 12.94 3.83
CA VAL A 213 29.16 12.97 4.89
C VAL A 213 27.87 12.33 4.42
N VAL A 214 27.12 11.69 5.33
CA VAL A 214 25.82 11.11 4.97
C VAL A 214 24.85 12.23 4.55
N ASN A 215 24.16 12.03 3.43
CA ASN A 215 23.09 12.91 2.99
C ASN A 215 21.74 12.40 3.50
N PHE A 216 21.36 12.80 4.72
CA PHE A 216 20.13 12.33 5.37
C PHE A 216 18.86 12.67 4.57
N VAL A 217 18.82 13.83 3.91
CA VAL A 217 17.67 14.23 3.09
C VAL A 217 17.47 13.25 1.93
N VAL A 218 18.54 12.93 1.19
CA VAL A 218 18.47 11.94 0.11
C VAL A 218 18.12 10.55 0.65
N LYS A 219 18.64 10.18 1.82
CA LYS A 219 18.33 8.89 2.46
C LYS A 219 16.83 8.77 2.76
N ASP A 220 16.23 9.81 3.34
CA ASP A 220 14.81 9.83 3.67
C ASP A 220 13.95 9.79 2.39
N MET A 221 14.32 10.56 1.37
CA MET A 221 13.65 10.55 0.06
C MET A 221 13.71 9.16 -0.60
N VAL A 222 14.87 8.53 -0.62
CA VAL A 222 15.07 7.17 -1.16
C VAL A 222 14.20 6.16 -0.40
N SER A 223 14.09 6.27 0.92
CA SER A 223 13.25 5.38 1.74
C SER A 223 11.77 5.47 1.35
N ILE A 224 11.25 6.70 1.17
CA ILE A 224 9.87 6.95 0.76
C ILE A 224 9.63 6.38 -0.65
N VAL A 225 10.50 6.71 -1.59
CA VAL A 225 10.36 6.31 -3.00
C VAL A 225 10.50 4.81 -3.17
N GLY A 226 11.48 4.20 -2.51
CA GLY A 226 11.66 2.75 -2.47
C GLY A 226 10.41 2.04 -1.95
N SER A 227 9.78 2.55 -0.89
CA SER A 227 8.52 1.99 -0.37
C SER A 227 7.39 2.04 -1.40
N VAL A 228 7.21 3.16 -2.10
CA VAL A 228 6.18 3.30 -3.15
C VAL A 228 6.46 2.39 -4.35
N LEU A 229 7.73 2.20 -4.70
CA LEU A 229 8.15 1.37 -5.83
C LEU A 229 8.27 -0.12 -5.49
N GLY A 230 7.89 -0.55 -4.27
CA GLY A 230 8.01 -1.94 -3.83
C GLY A 230 9.45 -2.43 -3.68
N ARG A 231 10.40 -1.50 -3.55
CA ARG A 231 11.83 -1.71 -3.33
C ARG A 231 12.22 -1.10 -1.96
N PRO A 232 11.82 -1.65 -0.81
CA PRO A 232 12.21 -1.08 0.48
C PRO A 232 13.71 -1.31 0.77
N ASP A 233 14.31 -0.48 1.63
CA ASP A 233 15.67 -0.75 2.13
C ASP A 233 15.64 -2.00 3.02
N THR A 234 16.28 -3.08 2.56
CA THR A 234 16.40 -4.33 3.32
C THR A 234 17.65 -4.37 4.18
N ARG A 235 18.51 -3.35 4.11
CA ARG A 235 19.74 -3.33 4.89
C ARG A 235 19.37 -3.08 6.36
N PRO A 236 19.96 -3.85 7.29
CA PRO A 236 19.74 -3.60 8.70
C PRO A 236 20.15 -2.16 8.98
N GLU A 237 19.28 -1.38 9.64
CA GLU A 237 19.68 -0.11 10.22
C GLU A 237 20.93 -0.39 11.04
N SER A 238 22.06 0.19 10.63
CA SER A 238 23.30 0.08 11.38
C SER A 238 23.00 0.68 12.74
N SER A 239 22.71 -0.18 13.71
CA SER A 239 22.52 0.18 15.09
C SER A 239 23.72 1.01 15.46
N ASN A 240 23.45 2.26 15.84
CA ASN A 240 24.45 3.16 16.40
C ASN A 240 24.99 2.50 17.67
N ILE A 241 25.93 1.57 17.52
CA ILE A 241 26.78 1.11 18.61
C ILE A 241 27.67 2.31 18.89
N ARG A 242 27.19 3.16 19.81
CA ARG A 242 27.92 4.24 20.45
C ARG A 242 29.14 3.62 21.13
N GLY A 243 30.25 3.54 20.38
CA GLY A 243 31.49 2.98 20.87
C GLY A 243 32.51 2.83 19.75
N GLN A 244 33.27 3.88 19.48
CA GLN A 244 34.60 3.83 18.88
C GLN A 244 34.77 3.11 17.52
N GLN A 245 33.74 3.02 16.67
CA GLN A 245 33.95 2.55 15.31
C GLN A 245 34.38 3.70 14.40
N ALA A 246 35.54 3.55 13.78
CA ALA A 246 36.01 4.43 12.72
C ALA A 246 34.94 4.49 11.61
N GLY A 247 34.60 5.71 11.19
CA GLY A 247 33.65 5.94 10.12
C GLY A 247 34.10 5.30 8.80
N PRO A 248 33.17 5.05 7.86
CA PRO A 248 33.44 4.29 6.64
C PRO A 248 34.53 4.88 5.74
N PHE A 249 34.82 6.17 5.89
CA PHE A 249 35.83 6.89 5.10
C PHE A 249 37.04 7.36 5.92
N ASP A 250 37.16 6.94 7.18
CA ASP A 250 38.22 7.41 8.08
C ASP A 250 39.62 7.02 7.62
N CYS A 251 39.77 5.87 6.96
CA CYS A 251 41.05 5.40 6.43
C CYS A 251 41.56 6.22 5.24
N PHE A 252 40.69 6.91 4.50
CA PHE A 252 41.08 7.73 3.35
C PHE A 252 41.47 9.15 3.77
N PHE A 253 40.91 9.65 4.87
CA PHE A 253 41.11 11.02 5.35
C PHE A 253 41.54 11.00 6.83
N PRO A 254 42.81 10.68 7.14
CA PRO A 254 43.32 10.70 8.51
C PRO A 254 43.24 12.11 9.13
N ARG A 255 42.95 12.18 10.44
CA ARG A 255 42.87 13.42 11.23
C ARG A 255 44.24 13.98 11.62
#